data_AF-M4VNB6-F1
#
_entry.id   AF-M4VNB6-F1
#
_cell.length_a   1.000
_cell.length_b   1.000
_cell.length_c   1.000
_cell.angle_alpha   90.00
_cell.angle_beta   90.00
_cell.angle_gamma   90.00
#
_symmetry.space_group_name_H-M   'P 1'
#
loop_
_entity.id
_entity.type
_entity.pdbx_description
1 polymer ?
#
loop_
_entity_poly.entity_id
_entity_poly.type
_entity_poly.pdbx_seq_one_letter_code
_entity_poly.pdbx_strand_id
1 'polypeptide(L)'
;MNLISYLKEDHERIRKLISKLEQSEDIKKKKLAFTELLIVVRIHMRAEESAVYAKCLKLKEPETSEMALEGYDDHQLLEDYIYKIRASASDDIWLSRVTTYCQILQLHIAVEESDFFAEIKSFFSDFDMQQAAILYLQAKKSHELELRSAEAFGFSKRFFLN
;
A
#
# COMPACT_ATOMS: atom_id res chain seq x y z
N MET A 1 17.15 -6.87 9.03
CA MET A 1 16.51 -6.60 7.71
C MET A 1 16.75 -5.14 7.35
N ASN A 2 16.86 -4.82 6.05
CA ASN A 2 16.99 -3.44 5.56
C ASN A 2 15.63 -2.93 5.04
N LEU A 3 15.55 -1.64 4.66
CA LEU A 3 14.31 -1.00 4.14
C LEU A 3 13.61 -1.86 3.08
N ILE A 4 14.34 -2.25 2.03
CA ILE A 4 13.81 -3.03 0.91
C ILE A 4 13.27 -4.39 1.37
N SER A 5 13.89 -5.00 2.37
CA SER A 5 13.39 -6.26 2.94
C SER A 5 12.02 -6.06 3.60
N TYR A 6 11.79 -4.93 4.28
CA TYR A 6 10.49 -4.62 4.89
C TYR A 6 9.41 -4.28 3.85
N LEU A 7 9.76 -3.53 2.79
CA LEU A 7 8.84 -3.26 1.68
C LEU A 7 8.38 -4.56 1.01
N LYS A 8 9.34 -5.45 0.68
CA LYS A 8 9.03 -6.77 0.09
C LYS A 8 8.20 -7.67 1.00
N GLU A 9 8.38 -7.57 2.32
CA GLU A 9 7.55 -8.31 3.27
C GLU A 9 6.08 -7.86 3.20
N ASP A 10 5.85 -6.54 3.08
CA ASP A 10 4.50 -6.01 2.88
C ASP A 10 3.94 -6.40 1.51
N HIS A 11 4.74 -6.35 0.44
CA HIS A 11 4.31 -6.80 -0.88
C HIS A 11 3.88 -8.26 -0.88
N GLU A 12 4.64 -9.13 -0.21
CA GLU A 12 4.29 -10.54 -0.06
C GLU A 12 3.00 -10.73 0.76
N ARG A 13 2.81 -9.94 1.82
CA ARG A 13 1.56 -9.95 2.57
C ARG A 13 0.37 -9.51 1.72
N ILE A 14 0.54 -8.46 0.91
CA ILE A 14 -0.46 -7.96 -0.03
C ILE A 14 -0.81 -9.05 -1.06
N ARG A 15 0.19 -9.68 -1.69
CA ARG A 15 -0.02 -10.79 -2.65
C ARG A 15 -0.79 -11.95 -2.04
N LYS A 16 -0.48 -12.34 -0.80
CA LYS A 16 -1.24 -13.39 -0.08
C LYS A 16 -2.70 -13.03 0.13
N LEU A 17 -3.00 -11.76 0.45
CA LEU A 17 -4.38 -11.28 0.62
C LEU A 17 -5.14 -11.23 -0.70
N ILE A 18 -4.49 -10.81 -1.79
CA ILE A 18 -5.06 -10.85 -3.13
C ILE A 18 -5.36 -12.31 -3.51
N SER A 19 -4.41 -13.23 -3.31
CA SER A 19 -4.61 -14.65 -3.63
C SER A 19 -5.77 -15.27 -2.83
N LYS A 20 -5.88 -14.95 -1.54
CA LYS A 20 -7.01 -15.36 -0.68
C LYS A 20 -8.36 -14.83 -1.20
N LEU A 21 -8.37 -13.61 -1.74
CA LEU A 21 -9.56 -13.01 -2.36
C LEU A 21 -9.92 -13.76 -3.65
N GLU A 22 -8.96 -14.02 -4.52
CA GLU A 22 -9.16 -14.70 -5.81
C GLU A 22 -9.67 -16.13 -5.63
N GLN A 23 -9.08 -16.89 -4.71
CA GLN A 23 -9.40 -18.31 -4.47
C GLN A 23 -10.75 -18.56 -3.77
N SER A 24 -11.32 -17.55 -3.10
CA SER A 24 -12.60 -17.71 -2.41
C SER A 24 -13.76 -17.66 -3.39
N GLU A 25 -14.71 -18.60 -3.33
CA GLU A 25 -15.98 -18.52 -4.06
C GLU A 25 -17.08 -17.77 -3.27
N ASP A 26 -16.91 -17.63 -1.96
CA ASP A 26 -17.87 -16.95 -1.08
C ASP A 26 -17.65 -15.43 -1.10
N ILE A 27 -18.66 -14.69 -1.56
CA ILE A 27 -18.65 -13.22 -1.64
C ILE A 27 -18.44 -12.54 -0.27
N LYS A 28 -18.96 -13.12 0.82
CA LYS A 28 -18.76 -12.55 2.17
C LYS A 28 -17.30 -12.68 2.59
N LYS A 29 -16.67 -13.82 2.30
CA LYS A 29 -15.24 -14.04 2.56
C LYS A 29 -14.38 -13.12 1.69
N LYS A 30 -14.74 -12.92 0.41
CA LYS A 30 -14.05 -11.95 -0.47
C LYS A 30 -14.11 -10.53 0.10
N LYS A 31 -15.28 -10.07 0.56
CA LYS A 31 -15.45 -8.73 1.17
C LYS A 31 -14.62 -8.55 2.45
N LEU A 32 -14.54 -9.58 3.28
CA LEU A 32 -13.69 -9.56 4.49
C LEU A 32 -12.21 -9.51 4.12
N ALA A 33 -11.75 -10.35 3.17
CA ALA A 33 -10.38 -10.35 2.69
C ALA A 33 -10.00 -9.01 2.03
N PHE A 34 -10.92 -8.40 1.27
CA PHE A 34 -10.70 -7.09 0.67
C PHE A 34 -10.58 -6.00 1.73
N THR A 35 -11.37 -6.06 2.80
CA THR A 35 -11.25 -5.12 3.93
C THR A 35 -9.88 -5.23 4.60
N GLU A 36 -9.40 -6.47 4.81
CA GLU A 36 -8.06 -6.76 5.33
C GLU A 36 -6.96 -6.23 4.39
N LEU A 37 -7.11 -6.43 3.07
CA LEU A 37 -6.21 -5.90 2.05
C LEU A 37 -6.11 -4.37 2.11
N LEU A 38 -7.24 -3.66 2.14
CA LEU A 38 -7.26 -2.19 2.19
C LEU A 38 -6.52 -1.63 3.41
N ILE A 39 -6.63 -2.29 4.57
CA ILE A 39 -5.90 -1.91 5.78
C ILE A 39 -4.39 -2.02 5.55
N VAL A 40 -3.93 -3.17 5.05
CA VAL A 40 -2.50 -3.43 4.83
C VAL A 40 -1.93 -2.49 3.78
N VAL A 41 -2.62 -2.30 2.65
CA VAL A 41 -2.19 -1.42 1.57
C VAL A 41 -2.08 0.03 2.05
N ARG A 42 -3.07 0.55 2.77
CA ARG A 42 -3.00 1.91 3.33
C ARG A 42 -1.84 2.12 4.29
N ILE A 43 -1.60 1.18 5.20
CA ILE A 43 -0.47 1.25 6.13
C ILE A 43 0.85 1.29 5.34
N HIS A 44 0.98 0.40 4.35
CA HIS A 44 2.15 0.30 3.50
C HIS A 44 2.41 1.61 2.73
N MET A 45 1.42 2.07 1.96
CA MET A 45 1.50 3.29 1.16
C MET A 45 1.88 4.51 2.02
N ARG A 46 1.22 4.71 3.17
CA ARG A 46 1.53 5.84 4.07
C ARG A 46 2.93 5.77 4.67
N ALA A 47 3.37 4.56 5.04
CA ALA A 47 4.72 4.36 5.55
C ALA A 47 5.77 4.63 4.48
N GLU A 48 5.52 4.20 3.24
CA GLU A 48 6.40 4.44 2.11
C GLU A 48 6.48 5.92 1.73
N GLU A 49 5.33 6.60 1.60
CA GLU A 49 5.26 8.04 1.33
C GLU A 49 6.09 8.85 2.34
N SER A 50 5.94 8.54 3.63
CA SER A 50 6.58 9.29 4.71
C SER A 50 8.07 9.00 4.86
N ALA A 51 8.52 7.79 4.52
CA ALA A 51 9.89 7.34 4.77
C ALA A 51 10.77 7.32 3.51
N VAL A 52 10.21 6.87 2.39
CA VAL A 52 10.94 6.60 1.15
C VAL A 52 10.75 7.75 0.18
N TYR A 53 9.53 8.07 -0.23
CA TYR A 53 9.27 9.12 -1.21
C TYR A 53 9.73 10.48 -0.69
N ALA A 54 9.42 10.80 0.57
CA ALA A 54 9.92 12.01 1.22
C ALA A 54 11.46 12.09 1.27
N LYS A 55 12.16 10.94 1.26
CA LYS A 55 13.62 10.90 1.19
C LYS A 55 14.13 11.09 -0.24
N CYS A 56 13.53 10.43 -1.23
CA CYS A 56 13.85 10.63 -2.65
C CYS A 56 13.76 12.11 -3.04
N LEU A 57 12.66 12.77 -2.68
CA LEU A 57 12.46 14.21 -2.95
C LEU A 57 13.46 15.12 -2.23
N LYS A 58 14.00 14.69 -1.08
CA LYS A 58 15.04 15.43 -0.35
C LYS A 58 16.42 15.28 -0.98
N LEU A 59 16.71 14.12 -1.59
CA LEU A 59 17.98 13.87 -2.29
C LEU A 59 18.06 14.70 -3.58
N LYS A 60 16.93 15.01 -4.21
CA LYS A 60 16.84 15.81 -5.45
C LYS A 60 17.55 15.18 -6.65
N GLU A 61 17.74 13.87 -6.61
CA GLU A 61 18.19 13.10 -7.78
C GLU A 61 16.98 12.92 -8.71
N PRO A 62 17.07 13.30 -10.00
CA PRO A 62 15.94 13.29 -10.93
C PRO A 62 15.21 11.95 -10.99
N GLU A 63 15.95 10.85 -11.12
CA GLU A 63 15.42 9.49 -11.28
C GLU A 63 14.57 9.09 -10.08
N THR A 64 15.12 9.20 -8.86
CA THR A 64 14.36 8.85 -7.65
C THR A 64 13.22 9.83 -7.36
N SER A 65 13.36 11.11 -7.76
CA SER A 65 12.33 12.13 -7.54
C SER A 65 11.12 11.91 -8.45
N GLU A 66 11.36 11.60 -9.73
CA GLU A 66 10.31 11.28 -10.70
C GLU A 66 9.53 10.04 -10.28
N MET A 67 10.22 8.94 -9.97
CA MET A 67 9.58 7.71 -9.52
C MET A 67 8.80 7.89 -8.21
N ALA A 68 9.28 8.73 -7.29
CA ALA A 68 8.54 9.05 -6.07
C ALA A 68 7.25 9.84 -6.36
N LEU A 69 7.26 10.75 -7.33
CA LEU A 69 6.06 11.49 -7.75
C LEU A 69 5.06 10.57 -8.44
N GLU A 70 5.52 9.68 -9.32
CA GLU A 70 4.69 8.65 -9.94
C GLU A 70 4.07 7.71 -8.89
N GLY A 71 4.86 7.29 -7.90
CA GLY A 71 4.38 6.47 -6.78
C GLY A 71 3.29 7.17 -5.96
N TYR A 72 3.41 8.48 -5.70
CA TYR A 72 2.34 9.26 -5.06
C TYR A 72 1.05 9.26 -5.90
N ASP A 73 1.16 9.42 -7.23
CA ASP A 73 0.01 9.41 -8.13
C ASP A 73 -0.64 8.02 -8.21
N ASP A 74 0.15 6.94 -8.19
CA ASP A 74 -0.33 5.56 -8.12
C ASP A 74 -1.08 5.28 -6.81
N HIS A 75 -0.55 5.73 -5.66
CA HIS A 75 -1.23 5.64 -4.37
C HIS A 75 -2.54 6.41 -4.36
N GLN A 76 -2.55 7.63 -4.91
CA GLN A 76 -3.75 8.44 -5.01
C GLN A 76 -4.78 7.79 -5.94
N LEU A 77 -4.36 7.20 -7.06
CA LEU A 77 -5.22 6.43 -7.96
C LEU A 77 -5.88 5.25 -7.23
N LEU A 78 -5.12 4.49 -6.43
CA LEU A 78 -5.63 3.39 -5.62
C LEU A 78 -6.68 3.89 -4.62
N GLU A 79 -6.40 4.97 -3.88
CA GLU A 79 -7.35 5.56 -2.94
C GLU A 79 -8.63 6.06 -3.64
N ASP A 80 -8.50 6.73 -4.77
CA ASP A 80 -9.66 7.23 -5.52
C ASP A 80 -10.50 6.10 -6.11
N TYR A 81 -9.86 5.00 -6.51
CA TYR A 81 -10.57 3.83 -7.03
C TYR A 81 -11.45 3.16 -5.96
N ILE A 82 -11.14 3.32 -4.67
CA ILE A 82 -11.99 2.81 -3.57
C ILE A 82 -13.39 3.44 -3.63
N TYR A 83 -13.54 4.70 -4.02
CA TYR A 83 -14.86 5.33 -4.18
C TYR A 83 -15.70 4.62 -5.24
N LYS A 84 -15.08 4.19 -6.35
CA LYS A 84 -15.75 3.38 -7.36
C LYS A 84 -16.16 2.04 -6.78
N ILE A 85 -15.31 1.35 -6.02
CA ILE A 85 -15.66 0.07 -5.39
C ILE A 85 -16.84 0.22 -4.42
N ARG A 86 -16.87 1.29 -3.63
CA ARG A 86 -17.97 1.59 -2.70
C ARG A 86 -19.29 1.86 -3.41
N ALA A 87 -19.25 2.55 -4.55
CA ALA A 87 -20.42 2.85 -5.37
C ALA A 87 -20.91 1.67 -6.23
N SER A 88 -20.60 0.42 -5.86
CA SER A 88 -21.01 -0.77 -6.61
C SER A 88 -22.48 -1.10 -6.37
N ALA A 89 -23.26 -1.21 -7.44
CA ALA A 89 -24.70 -1.47 -7.37
C ALA A 89 -25.04 -2.97 -7.18
N SER A 90 -24.09 -3.86 -7.43
CA SER A 90 -24.23 -5.31 -7.27
C SER A 90 -22.90 -5.95 -6.87
N ASP A 91 -22.96 -7.21 -6.42
CA ASP A 91 -21.77 -7.98 -6.06
C ASP A 91 -20.89 -8.28 -7.29
N ASP A 92 -21.47 -8.47 -8.48
CA ASP A 92 -20.72 -8.67 -9.72
C ASP A 92 -19.92 -7.41 -10.11
N ILE A 93 -20.54 -6.23 -9.99
CA ILE A 93 -19.86 -4.94 -10.24
C ILE A 93 -18.77 -4.71 -9.19
N TRP A 94 -19.06 -5.02 -7.92
CA TRP A 94 -18.08 -4.94 -6.84
C TRP A 94 -16.87 -5.83 -7.13
N LEU A 95 -17.09 -7.09 -7.52
CA LEU A 95 -16.02 -8.04 -7.81
C LEU A 95 -15.19 -7.58 -9.00
N SER A 96 -15.83 -7.11 -10.08
CA SER A 96 -15.14 -6.56 -11.25
C SER A 96 -14.19 -5.41 -10.87
N ARG A 97 -14.67 -4.46 -10.06
CA ARG A 97 -13.87 -3.32 -9.60
C ARG A 97 -12.74 -3.74 -8.65
N VAL A 98 -13.01 -4.67 -7.73
CA VAL A 98 -11.98 -5.22 -6.84
C VAL A 98 -10.87 -5.91 -7.63
N THR A 99 -11.21 -6.66 -8.68
CA THR A 99 -10.22 -7.25 -9.60
C THR A 99 -9.36 -6.17 -10.25
N THR A 100 -9.95 -5.09 -10.77
CA THR A 100 -9.18 -3.97 -11.33
C THR A 100 -8.27 -3.31 -10.30
N TYR A 101 -8.74 -3.09 -9.07
CA TYR A 101 -7.90 -2.55 -7.99
C TYR A 101 -6.71 -3.46 -7.69
N CYS A 102 -6.92 -4.78 -7.63
CA CYS A 102 -5.83 -5.73 -7.41
C CYS A 102 -4.83 -5.73 -8.57
N GLN A 103 -5.27 -5.55 -9.81
CA GLN A 103 -4.39 -5.43 -10.98
C GLN A 103 -3.53 -4.16 -10.93
N ILE A 104 -4.11 -3.01 -10.57
CA ILE A 104 -3.37 -1.75 -10.40
C ILE A 104 -2.31 -1.93 -9.30
N LEU A 105 -2.71 -2.47 -8.15
CA LEU A 105 -1.83 -2.70 -7.01
C LEU A 105 -0.68 -3.67 -7.34
N GLN A 106 -0.97 -4.75 -8.09
CA GLN A 106 0.06 -5.69 -8.54
C GLN A 106 1.04 -5.05 -9.52
N LEU A 107 0.57 -4.18 -10.41
CA LEU A 107 1.44 -3.45 -11.33
C LEU A 107 2.36 -2.50 -10.58
N HIS A 108 1.82 -1.70 -9.66
CA HIS A 108 2.58 -0.81 -8.80
C HIS A 108 3.70 -1.56 -8.05
N ILE A 109 3.35 -2.65 -7.35
CA ILE A 109 4.33 -3.52 -6.66
C ILE A 109 5.38 -4.07 -7.63
N ALA A 110 5.00 -4.42 -8.85
CA ALA A 110 5.93 -4.97 -9.84
C ALA A 110 6.96 -3.92 -10.28
N VAL A 111 6.51 -2.70 -10.60
CA VAL A 111 7.37 -1.56 -10.98
C VAL A 111 8.34 -1.21 -9.85
N GLU A 112 7.86 -1.20 -8.61
CA GLU A 112 8.72 -0.92 -7.47
C GLU A 112 9.82 -1.98 -7.30
N GLU A 113 9.44 -3.26 -7.39
CA GLU A 113 10.38 -4.35 -7.21
C GLU A 113 11.38 -4.51 -8.37
N SER A 114 11.00 -4.15 -9.59
CA SER A 114 11.87 -4.21 -10.78
C SER A 114 12.80 -3.00 -10.88
N ASP A 115 12.26 -1.80 -10.71
CA ASP A 115 12.93 -0.57 -11.10
C ASP A 115 13.23 0.32 -9.88
N PHE A 116 12.21 0.66 -9.08
CA PHE A 116 12.38 1.65 -8.02
C PHE A 116 13.39 1.21 -6.96
N PHE A 117 13.37 -0.08 -6.60
CA PHE A 117 14.31 -0.63 -5.63
C PHE A 117 15.76 -0.67 -6.13
N ALA A 118 15.98 -0.66 -7.45
CA ALA A 118 17.31 -0.50 -8.00
C ALA A 118 17.79 0.94 -7.82
N GLU A 119 16.94 1.92 -8.12
CA GLU A 119 17.26 3.34 -7.95
C GLU A 119 17.50 3.71 -6.48
N ILE A 120 16.67 3.21 -5.55
CA ILE A 120 16.90 3.40 -4.11
C ILE A 120 18.29 2.88 -3.70
N LYS A 121 18.69 1.69 -4.18
CA LYS A 121 20.01 1.12 -3.84
C LYS A 121 21.17 1.92 -4.42
N SER A 122 20.97 2.53 -5.59
CA SER A 122 21.99 3.33 -6.27
C SER A 122 22.23 4.67 -5.59
N PHE A 123 21.16 5.31 -5.11
CA PHE A 123 21.21 6.70 -4.63
C PHE A 123 21.17 6.85 -3.11
N PHE A 124 20.63 5.89 -2.36
CA PHE A 124 20.60 5.99 -0.91
C PHE A 124 21.95 5.56 -0.33
N SER A 125 22.56 6.40 0.50
CA SER A 125 23.67 5.97 1.33
C SER A 125 23.22 4.92 2.36
N ASP A 126 24.16 4.19 2.96
CA ASP A 126 23.84 3.25 4.05
C ASP A 126 23.09 3.94 5.20
N PHE A 127 23.45 5.19 5.49
CA PHE A 127 22.77 6.00 6.51
C PHE A 127 21.34 6.34 6.10
N ASP A 128 21.11 6.67 4.83
CA ASP A 128 19.78 6.95 4.31
C ASP A 128 18.89 5.70 4.33
N MET A 129 19.44 4.55 3.94
CA MET A 129 18.76 3.25 4.01
C MET A 129 18.34 2.90 5.44
N GLN A 130 19.22 3.13 6.42
CA GLN A 130 18.93 2.87 7.83
C GLN A 130 17.87 3.83 8.38
N GLN A 131 17.99 5.13 8.11
CA GLN A 131 17.01 6.12 8.56
C GLN A 131 15.63 5.87 7.95
N ALA A 132 15.56 5.63 6.65
CA ALA A 132 14.30 5.34 5.98
C ALA A 132 13.67 4.04 6.52
N ALA A 133 14.46 2.99 6.80
CA ALA A 133 13.94 1.78 7.43
C ALA A 133 13.33 2.04 8.83
N ILE A 134 13.98 2.88 9.64
CA ILE A 134 13.47 3.25 10.97
C ILE A 134 12.15 4.03 10.84
N LEU A 135 12.13 5.05 9.98
CA LEU A 135 10.94 5.87 9.73
C LEU A 135 9.78 5.04 9.20
N TYR A 136 10.06 4.12 8.26
CA TYR A 136 9.07 3.22 7.69
C TYR A 136 8.40 2.37 8.78
N LEU A 137 9.19 1.71 9.64
CA LEU A 137 8.64 0.90 10.74
C LEU A 137 7.88 1.73 11.78
N GLN A 138 8.34 2.95 12.07
CA GLN A 138 7.66 3.87 12.98
C GLN A 138 6.30 4.30 12.41
N ALA A 139 6.26 4.68 11.13
CA ALA A 139 5.03 5.07 10.44
C ALA A 139 4.03 3.92 10.41
N LYS A 140 4.48 2.71 10.06
CA LYS A 140 3.62 1.50 10.11
C LYS A 140 3.00 1.29 11.48
N LYS A 141 3.84 1.32 12.53
CA LYS A 141 3.38 1.14 13.91
C LYS A 141 2.40 2.23 14.33
N SER A 142 2.62 3.48 13.94
CA SER A 142 1.73 4.60 14.24
C SER A 142 0.35 4.38 13.60
N HIS A 143 0.31 4.07 12.31
CA HIS A 143 -0.94 3.83 11.61
C HIS A 143 -1.67 2.58 12.09
N GLU A 144 -0.95 1.50 12.44
CA GLU A 144 -1.56 0.34 13.08
C GLU A 144 -2.23 0.68 14.42
N LEU A 145 -1.62 1.54 15.23
CA LEU A 145 -2.19 1.99 16.51
C LEU A 145 -3.39 2.91 16.31
N GLU A 146 -3.32 3.83 15.35
CA GLU A 146 -4.44 4.69 14.97
C GLU A 146 -5.65 3.86 14.55
N LEU A 147 -5.46 2.86 13.69
CA LEU A 147 -6.52 1.96 13.24
C LEU A 147 -7.11 1.15 14.39
N ARG A 148 -6.27 0.59 15.27
CA ARG A 148 -6.73 -0.15 16.46
C ARG A 148 -7.52 0.75 17.42
N SER A 149 -7.10 2.01 17.57
CA SER A 149 -7.85 2.98 18.39
C SER A 149 -9.21 3.28 17.75
N ALA A 150 -9.27 3.51 16.44
CA ALA A 150 -10.52 3.73 15.71
C ALA A 150 -11.46 2.52 15.81
N GLU A 151 -10.93 1.29 15.77
CA GLU A 151 -11.67 0.05 16.07
C GLU A 151 -12.22 0.02 17.49
N ALA A 152 -11.39 0.31 18.50
CA ALA A 152 -11.78 0.31 19.91
C ALA A 152 -12.90 1.32 20.23
N PHE A 153 -12.93 2.45 19.51
CA PHE A 153 -13.98 3.47 19.64
C PHE A 153 -15.19 3.25 18.70
N GLY A 154 -15.27 2.12 17.99
CA GLY A 154 -16.41 1.78 17.12
C GLY A 154 -16.44 2.49 15.77
N PHE A 155 -15.35 3.18 15.40
CA PHE A 155 -15.21 3.91 14.15
C PHE A 155 -14.76 3.05 12.95
N SER A 156 -14.30 1.81 13.16
CA SER A 156 -13.64 1.06 12.09
C SER A 156 -14.51 0.71 10.88
N LYS A 157 -15.82 0.55 11.08
CA LYS A 157 -16.73 0.44 9.95
C LYS A 157 -16.86 1.75 9.19
N ARG A 158 -16.82 2.92 9.84
CA ARG A 158 -16.91 4.22 9.17
C ARG A 158 -15.62 4.64 8.46
N PHE A 159 -14.44 4.33 9.00
CA PHE A 159 -13.17 4.74 8.39
C PHE A 159 -12.83 3.99 7.09
N PHE A 160 -13.31 2.75 6.95
CA PHE A 160 -13.11 1.94 5.75
C PHE A 160 -14.35 1.81 4.86
N LEU A 161 -15.58 2.05 5.37
CA LEU A 161 -16.84 1.84 4.64
C LEU A 161 -17.75 3.07 4.50
N ASN A 162 -17.36 4.27 4.98
CA ASN A 162 -17.99 5.53 4.51
C ASN A 162 -17.16 6.09 3.36
#